data_AF-A0A524L716-F1
#
_entry.id   AF-A0A524L716-F1
#
_cell.length_a   1.000
_cell.length_b   1.000
_cell.length_c   1.000
_cell.angle_alpha   90.00
_cell.angle_beta   90.00
_cell.angle_gamma   90.00
#
_symmetry.space_group_name_H-M   'P 1'
#
loop_
_entity.id
_entity.type
_entity.pdbx_description
1 polymer ?
#
loop_
_entity_poly.entity_id
_entity_poly.type
_entity_poly.pdbx_seq_one_letter_code
_entity_poly.pdbx_strand_id
1 'polypeptide(L)'
;MVAGGYIGKILRVNLTDEKFKVEPLPKDWIKPYIGGDGFGAKLLYDELPAGIDPLGEQNKLIVGTGPITGTMWPMSGRTVLISKAPLTGIWGESHVGGFLGAELKYAGYDMLVIEGKSEKPVYIDIHDSDLHLRDAKSKWGLSTDKVTTAIKKDKHDPDVQVAAIGPAGENLVRYASVMFNHARAAGRTGMGAVLGSKNVKAIAVRGHGAVEVHDLEGFMEFAKAAHMRVRTNPIARGMSKVGTWGLVAVKQEIGEFPTYNHQTGVFKGWEKLSAD
;
A
#
# COMPACT_ATOMS: atom_id res chain seq x y z
N MET A 1 8.85 11.07 -24.29
CA MET A 1 9.03 10.22 -23.09
C MET A 1 8.20 10.79 -21.95
N VAL A 2 7.75 9.96 -21.02
CA VAL A 2 7.25 10.49 -19.74
C VAL A 2 8.47 11.04 -19.01
N ALA A 3 8.46 12.32 -18.67
CA ALA A 3 9.57 12.95 -17.99
C ALA A 3 9.66 12.42 -16.55
N GLY A 4 10.85 11.96 -16.14
CA GLY A 4 11.34 11.63 -14.80
C GLY A 4 10.34 11.23 -13.71
N GLY A 5 10.59 10.10 -13.07
CA GLY A 5 9.87 9.64 -11.88
C GLY A 5 8.76 8.63 -12.17
N TYR A 6 8.40 8.39 -13.43
CA TYR A 6 7.42 7.37 -13.83
C TYR A 6 8.10 6.26 -14.60
N ILE A 7 7.64 5.01 -14.39
CA ILE A 7 8.06 3.90 -15.23
C ILE A 7 7.30 3.89 -16.56
N GLY A 8 6.07 4.40 -16.56
CA GLY A 8 5.19 4.50 -17.72
C GLY A 8 4.37 3.23 -17.99
N LYS A 9 4.19 2.35 -16.99
CA LYS A 9 3.50 1.06 -17.16
C LYS A 9 2.50 0.78 -16.04
N ILE A 10 1.33 0.28 -16.42
CA ILE A 10 0.29 -0.24 -15.54
C ILE A 10 0.30 -1.77 -15.70
N LEU A 11 0.45 -2.50 -14.60
CA LEU A 11 0.27 -3.93 -14.55
C LEU A 11 -1.17 -4.24 -14.16
N ARG A 12 -1.84 -5.10 -14.94
CA ARG A 12 -3.17 -5.61 -14.61
C ARG A 12 -3.10 -7.12 -14.43
N VAL A 13 -3.85 -7.63 -13.47
CA VAL A 13 -4.11 -9.06 -13.31
C VAL A 13 -5.60 -9.28 -13.20
N ASN A 14 -6.13 -10.10 -14.12
CA ASN A 14 -7.49 -10.61 -14.02
C ASN A 14 -7.42 -12.03 -13.43
N LEU A 15 -8.02 -12.19 -12.26
CA LEU A 15 -7.97 -13.42 -11.48
C LEU A 15 -8.93 -14.49 -11.99
N THR A 16 -9.93 -14.10 -12.79
CA THR A 16 -10.93 -15.03 -13.34
C THR A 16 -10.39 -15.80 -14.53
N ASP A 17 -9.61 -15.15 -15.40
CA ASP A 17 -8.95 -15.80 -16.54
C ASP A 17 -7.45 -16.07 -16.31
N GLU A 18 -6.95 -15.74 -15.12
CA GLU A 18 -5.57 -15.90 -14.68
C GLU A 18 -4.54 -15.20 -15.58
N LYS A 19 -4.90 -14.05 -16.17
CA LYS A 19 -4.01 -13.32 -17.11
C LYS A 19 -3.43 -12.04 -16.54
N PHE A 20 -2.15 -11.85 -16.82
CA PHE A 20 -1.46 -10.57 -16.65
C PHE A 20 -1.45 -9.79 -17.96
N LYS A 21 -1.61 -8.46 -17.86
CA LYS A 21 -1.50 -7.54 -18.99
C LYS A 21 -0.71 -6.31 -18.56
N VAL A 22 0.23 -5.89 -19.40
CA VAL A 22 0.98 -4.64 -19.20
C VAL A 22 0.46 -3.60 -20.19
N GLU A 23 0.04 -2.45 -19.67
CA GLU A 23 -0.48 -1.34 -20.46
C GLU A 23 0.42 -0.10 -20.28
N PRO A 24 0.57 0.73 -21.32
CA PRO A 24 1.25 2.00 -21.16
C PRO A 24 0.44 2.94 -20.26
N LEU A 25 1.13 3.64 -19.35
CA LEU A 25 0.51 4.72 -18.57
C LEU A 25 0.03 5.83 -19.52
N PRO A 26 -1.26 6.22 -19.49
CA PRO A 26 -1.76 7.28 -20.35
C PRO A 26 -1.07 8.62 -20.03
N LYS A 27 -0.52 9.28 -21.05
CA LYS A 27 0.27 10.51 -20.85
C LYS A 27 -0.57 11.68 -20.38
N ASP A 28 -1.83 11.71 -20.78
CA ASP A 28 -2.83 12.69 -20.37
C ASP A 28 -3.24 12.55 -18.90
N TRP A 29 -2.88 11.44 -18.22
CA TRP A 29 -3.11 11.31 -16.78
C TRP A 29 -2.05 12.01 -15.93
N ILE A 30 -0.82 12.13 -16.44
CA ILE A 30 0.34 12.53 -15.64
C ILE A 30 0.18 13.92 -15.01
N LYS A 31 -0.18 14.93 -15.80
CA LYS A 31 -0.31 16.31 -15.29
C LYS A 31 -1.55 16.49 -14.41
N PRO A 32 -2.76 16.00 -14.78
CA PRO A 32 -3.97 16.25 -14.00
C PRO A 32 -4.07 15.42 -12.72
N TYR A 33 -3.49 14.21 -12.70
CA TYR A 33 -3.69 13.25 -11.61
C TYR A 33 -2.42 12.85 -10.86
N ILE A 34 -1.23 13.19 -11.40
CA ILE A 34 0.09 13.02 -10.76
C ILE A 34 0.49 11.56 -10.50
N GLY A 35 -0.29 10.75 -9.78
CA GLY A 35 0.08 9.39 -9.42
C GLY A 35 -0.78 8.87 -8.29
N GLY A 36 -0.46 7.68 -7.77
CA GLY A 36 -1.08 7.13 -6.56
C GLY A 36 -2.61 7.17 -6.58
N ASP A 37 -3.17 7.91 -5.63
CA ASP A 37 -4.61 8.17 -5.46
C ASP A 37 -5.25 8.81 -6.69
N GLY A 38 -4.59 9.77 -7.34
CA GLY A 38 -5.13 10.41 -8.53
C GLY A 38 -5.29 9.44 -9.72
N PHE A 39 -4.29 8.58 -9.98
CA PHE A 39 -4.41 7.55 -11.02
C PHE A 39 -5.47 6.51 -10.66
N GLY A 40 -5.52 6.09 -9.40
CA GLY A 40 -6.58 5.19 -8.94
C GLY A 40 -7.97 5.79 -9.06
N ALA A 41 -8.13 7.08 -8.75
CA ALA A 41 -9.41 7.79 -8.84
C ALA A 41 -9.88 7.86 -10.29
N LYS A 42 -8.99 8.24 -11.21
CA LYS A 42 -9.30 8.27 -12.64
C LYS A 42 -9.71 6.89 -13.15
N LEU A 43 -8.93 5.85 -12.83
CA LEU A 43 -9.19 4.49 -13.28
C LEU A 43 -10.52 3.95 -12.74
N LEU A 44 -10.77 4.09 -11.44
CA LEU A 44 -12.01 3.61 -10.84
C LEU A 44 -13.23 4.39 -11.36
N TYR A 45 -13.10 5.71 -11.57
CA TYR A 45 -14.18 6.52 -12.13
C TYR A 45 -14.57 6.09 -13.55
N ASP A 46 -13.57 5.82 -14.39
CA ASP A 46 -13.81 5.41 -15.78
C ASP A 46 -14.36 3.98 -15.89
N GLU A 47 -13.87 3.07 -15.05
CA GLU A 47 -14.01 1.65 -15.30
C GLU A 47 -14.86 0.88 -14.28
N LEU A 48 -15.26 1.47 -13.15
CA LEU A 48 -16.22 0.84 -12.23
C LEU A 48 -17.64 1.25 -12.59
N PRO A 49 -18.54 0.30 -12.88
CA PRO A 49 -19.96 0.61 -12.99
C PRO A 49 -20.50 1.24 -11.71
N ALA A 50 -21.48 2.12 -11.84
CA ALA A 50 -22.19 2.64 -10.68
C ALA A 50 -22.91 1.50 -9.93
N GLY A 51 -22.97 1.59 -8.61
CA GLY A 51 -23.77 0.66 -7.80
C GLY A 51 -23.21 -0.74 -7.58
N ILE A 52 -22.00 -1.07 -8.07
CA ILE A 52 -21.41 -2.39 -7.85
C ILE A 52 -21.29 -2.77 -6.37
N ASP A 53 -21.31 -4.07 -6.08
CA ASP A 53 -20.95 -4.58 -4.75
C ASP A 53 -19.43 -4.38 -4.52
N PRO A 54 -19.01 -3.70 -3.43
CA PRO A 54 -17.59 -3.58 -3.06
C PRO A 54 -16.86 -4.93 -2.85
N LEU A 55 -17.57 -6.02 -2.57
CA LEU A 55 -16.98 -7.36 -2.44
C LEU A 55 -17.24 -8.25 -3.66
N GLY A 56 -17.83 -7.68 -4.72
CA GLY A 56 -18.09 -8.35 -5.99
C GLY A 56 -16.86 -8.40 -6.90
N GLU A 57 -16.92 -9.29 -7.90
CA GLU A 57 -15.84 -9.49 -8.87
C GLU A 57 -15.56 -8.25 -9.73
N GLN A 58 -16.59 -7.43 -9.95
CA GLN A 58 -16.51 -6.16 -10.70
C GLN A 58 -15.69 -5.10 -9.98
N ASN A 59 -15.57 -5.15 -8.64
CA ASN A 59 -14.75 -4.19 -7.91
C ASN A 59 -13.27 -4.41 -8.27
N LYS A 60 -12.47 -3.35 -8.20
CA LYS A 60 -11.04 -3.40 -8.51
C LYS A 60 -10.27 -3.00 -7.28
N LEU A 61 -9.14 -3.66 -7.04
CA LEU A 61 -8.17 -3.21 -6.06
C LEU A 61 -6.92 -2.73 -6.78
N ILE A 62 -6.48 -1.52 -6.46
CA ILE A 62 -5.33 -0.89 -7.07
C ILE A 62 -4.23 -0.73 -6.02
N VAL A 63 -3.01 -1.12 -6.35
CA VAL A 63 -1.78 -0.72 -5.65
C VAL A 63 -1.17 0.43 -6.45
N GLY A 64 -1.24 1.65 -5.92
CA GLY A 64 -0.76 2.86 -6.57
C GLY A 64 0.57 3.36 -5.99
N THR A 65 1.40 3.94 -6.85
CA THR A 65 2.66 4.61 -6.50
C THR A 65 2.71 6.02 -7.10
N GLY A 66 3.53 6.89 -6.50
CA GLY A 66 3.72 8.26 -6.99
C GLY A 66 5.02 8.43 -7.78
N PRO A 67 5.22 9.60 -8.42
CA PRO A 67 6.43 9.90 -9.19
C PRO A 67 7.72 9.91 -8.37
N ILE A 68 7.62 10.16 -7.06
CA ILE A 68 8.77 10.15 -6.16
C ILE A 68 8.98 8.80 -5.48
N THR A 69 8.05 7.85 -5.62
CA THR A 69 8.15 6.54 -4.96
C THR A 69 9.37 5.78 -5.48
N GLY A 70 10.20 5.28 -4.58
CA GLY A 70 11.45 4.58 -4.95
C GLY A 70 12.61 5.49 -5.38
N THR A 71 12.47 6.80 -5.25
CA THR A 71 13.58 7.75 -5.47
C THR A 71 14.34 8.03 -4.17
N MET A 72 15.45 8.75 -4.27
CA MET A 72 16.25 9.22 -3.12
C MET A 72 15.61 10.35 -2.29
N TRP A 73 14.40 10.81 -2.64
CA TRP A 73 13.67 11.80 -1.85
C TRP A 73 13.40 11.29 -0.42
N PRO A 74 13.49 12.13 0.62
CA PRO A 74 13.15 11.72 1.97
C PRO A 74 11.72 11.17 2.06
N MET A 75 11.55 10.01 2.72
CA MET A 75 10.25 9.37 2.96
C MET A 75 9.49 8.95 1.68
N SER A 76 10.20 8.66 0.59
CA SER A 76 9.66 8.20 -0.70
C SER A 76 9.02 6.80 -0.69
N GLY A 77 9.00 6.08 0.43
CA GLY A 77 8.49 4.69 0.52
C GLY A 77 6.97 4.55 0.66
N ARG A 78 6.17 5.52 0.20
CA ARG A 78 4.71 5.46 0.32
C ARG A 78 4.07 4.67 -0.82
N THR A 79 3.07 3.88 -0.46
CA THR A 79 2.17 3.11 -1.34
C THR A 79 0.73 3.37 -0.92
N VAL A 80 -0.21 3.31 -1.85
CA VAL A 80 -1.64 3.42 -1.55
C VAL A 80 -2.40 2.22 -2.11
N LEU A 81 -3.29 1.64 -1.30
CA LEU A 81 -4.28 0.68 -1.75
C LEU A 81 -5.61 1.40 -1.96
N ILE A 82 -6.24 1.18 -3.11
CA ILE A 82 -7.42 1.93 -3.54
C ILE A 82 -8.49 0.96 -4.05
N SER A 83 -9.73 1.18 -3.65
CA SER A 83 -10.89 0.41 -4.12
C SER A 83 -12.19 1.12 -3.77
N LYS A 84 -13.34 0.61 -4.24
CA LYS A 84 -14.62 0.90 -3.57
C LYS A 84 -14.61 0.20 -2.20
N ALA A 85 -14.75 0.97 -1.13
CA ALA A 85 -14.62 0.46 0.23
C ALA A 85 -15.85 -0.36 0.68
N PRO A 86 -15.68 -1.57 1.22
CA PRO A 86 -16.79 -2.41 1.66
C PRO A 86 -17.51 -1.93 2.92
N LEU A 87 -16.85 -1.14 3.77
CA LEU A 87 -17.50 -0.59 4.97
C LEU A 87 -18.44 0.59 4.63
N THR A 88 -18.02 1.46 3.73
CA THR A 88 -18.70 2.74 3.48
C THR A 88 -19.44 2.79 2.15
N GLY A 89 -19.15 1.87 1.22
CA GLY A 89 -19.76 1.82 -0.11
C GLY A 89 -19.30 2.93 -1.07
N ILE A 90 -18.33 3.75 -0.67
CA ILE A 90 -17.79 4.88 -1.45
C ILE A 90 -16.30 4.68 -1.75
N TRP A 91 -15.63 5.72 -2.24
CA TRP A 91 -14.17 5.76 -2.39
C TRP A 91 -13.44 5.30 -1.13
N GLY A 92 -12.46 4.42 -1.31
CA GLY A 92 -11.56 3.96 -0.26
C GLY A 92 -10.12 4.03 -0.71
N GLU A 93 -9.30 4.70 0.08
CA GLU A 93 -7.85 4.67 -0.04
C GLU A 93 -7.22 4.32 1.32
N SER A 94 -6.06 3.68 1.29
CA SER A 94 -5.36 3.24 2.50
C SER A 94 -3.86 3.36 2.27
N HIS A 95 -3.25 4.37 2.86
CA HIS A 95 -1.83 4.66 2.69
C HIS A 95 -0.97 3.87 3.66
N VAL A 96 0.11 3.32 3.13
CA VAL A 96 1.07 2.53 3.90
C VAL A 96 2.49 2.91 3.49
N GLY A 97 3.40 2.91 4.46
CA GLY A 97 4.82 3.09 4.20
C GLY A 97 5.54 1.75 4.10
N GLY A 98 6.82 1.77 3.76
CA GLY A 98 7.64 0.58 3.63
C GLY A 98 8.29 0.55 2.26
N PHE A 99 8.47 -0.65 1.72
CA PHE A 99 9.27 -0.84 0.50
C PHE A 99 8.49 -1.43 -0.67
N LEU A 100 7.27 -1.95 -0.47
CA LEU A 100 6.53 -2.62 -1.54
C LEU A 100 6.25 -1.72 -2.75
N GLY A 101 5.84 -0.47 -2.55
CA GLY A 101 5.64 0.47 -3.66
C GLY A 101 6.93 0.82 -4.39
N ALA A 102 8.06 0.91 -3.67
CA ALA A 102 9.37 1.09 -4.30
C ALA A 102 9.75 -0.14 -5.12
N GLU A 103 9.57 -1.35 -4.57
CA GLU A 103 9.80 -2.59 -5.31
C GLU A 103 8.90 -2.76 -6.53
N LEU A 104 7.64 -2.30 -6.47
CA LEU A 104 6.76 -2.31 -7.64
C LEU A 104 7.31 -1.42 -8.77
N LYS A 105 7.85 -0.25 -8.41
CA LYS A 105 8.54 0.64 -9.35
C LYS A 105 9.79 -0.02 -9.92
N TYR A 106 10.62 -0.62 -9.07
CA TYR A 106 11.84 -1.32 -9.50
C TYR A 106 11.52 -2.53 -10.38
N ALA A 107 10.41 -3.22 -10.15
CA ALA A 107 9.92 -4.32 -10.98
C ALA A 107 9.37 -3.83 -12.34
N GLY A 108 9.21 -2.52 -12.51
CA GLY A 108 8.89 -1.92 -13.79
C GLY A 108 7.44 -1.42 -13.93
N TYR A 109 6.75 -1.12 -12.82
CA TYR A 109 5.34 -0.72 -12.86
C TYR A 109 5.03 0.48 -11.94
N ASP A 110 4.20 1.41 -12.40
CA ASP A 110 3.68 2.51 -11.58
C ASP A 110 2.44 2.09 -10.78
N MET A 111 1.73 1.07 -11.23
CA MET A 111 0.46 0.65 -10.67
C MET A 111 0.20 -0.83 -10.92
N LEU A 112 -0.39 -1.51 -9.94
CA LEU A 112 -0.99 -2.85 -10.09
C LEU A 112 -2.50 -2.74 -9.95
N VAL A 113 -3.25 -3.25 -10.92
CA VAL A 113 -4.73 -3.33 -10.89
C VAL A 113 -5.14 -4.80 -10.81
N ILE A 114 -5.95 -5.13 -9.80
CA ILE A 114 -6.42 -6.48 -9.52
C ILE A 114 -7.92 -6.54 -9.80
N GLU A 115 -8.31 -7.44 -10.71
CA GLU A 115 -9.66 -7.56 -11.25
C GLU A 115 -10.17 -9.00 -11.16
N GLY A 116 -11.49 -9.18 -11.25
CA GLY A 116 -12.10 -10.50 -11.20
C GLY A 116 -11.94 -11.16 -9.83
N LYS A 117 -12.02 -12.48 -9.81
CA LYS A 117 -11.88 -13.33 -8.62
C LYS A 117 -11.31 -14.68 -9.00
N SER A 118 -10.34 -15.16 -8.21
CA SER A 118 -9.78 -16.50 -8.38
C SER A 118 -10.71 -17.55 -7.80
N GLU A 119 -10.81 -18.72 -8.42
CA GLU A 119 -11.61 -19.85 -7.90
C GLU A 119 -11.04 -20.43 -6.60
N LYS A 120 -9.72 -20.30 -6.40
CA LYS A 120 -8.98 -20.82 -5.24
C LYS A 120 -8.10 -19.76 -4.60
N PRO A 121 -7.67 -19.94 -3.34
CA PRO A 121 -6.67 -19.08 -2.71
C PRO A 121 -5.38 -18.98 -3.53
N VAL A 122 -5.01 -17.76 -3.92
CA VAL A 122 -3.76 -17.46 -4.65
C VAL A 122 -2.97 -16.33 -4.00
N TYR A 123 -1.70 -16.20 -4.35
CA TYR A 123 -0.96 -14.96 -4.17
C TYR A 123 -0.38 -14.49 -5.51
N ILE A 124 -0.32 -13.17 -5.67
CA ILE A 124 0.25 -12.53 -6.85
C ILE A 124 1.75 -12.41 -6.63
N ASP A 125 2.55 -12.95 -7.55
CA ASP A 125 4.01 -12.96 -7.51
C ASP A 125 4.56 -12.12 -8.67
N ILE A 126 5.21 -11.01 -8.34
CA ILE A 126 5.80 -10.06 -9.29
C ILE A 126 7.30 -10.07 -9.08
N HIS A 127 8.04 -10.61 -10.04
CA HIS A 127 9.50 -10.57 -10.06
C HIS A 127 9.95 -9.93 -11.38
N ASP A 128 10.15 -8.62 -11.39
CA ASP A 128 10.36 -7.85 -12.62
C ASP A 128 9.28 -8.15 -13.67
N SER A 129 9.64 -8.77 -14.80
CA SER A 129 8.72 -9.21 -15.86
C SER A 129 8.20 -10.64 -15.70
N ASP A 130 8.69 -11.40 -14.70
CA ASP A 130 8.23 -12.74 -14.39
C ASP A 130 7.02 -12.67 -13.43
N LEU A 131 5.83 -12.94 -13.98
CA LEU A 131 4.55 -12.68 -13.34
C LEU A 131 3.76 -13.97 -13.17
N HIS A 132 3.39 -14.31 -11.93
CA HIS A 132 2.68 -15.56 -11.64
C HIS A 132 1.52 -15.35 -10.66
N LEU A 133 0.45 -16.12 -10.86
CA LEU A 133 -0.51 -16.45 -9.81
C LEU A 133 -0.09 -17.78 -9.19
N ARG A 134 0.25 -17.75 -7.91
CA ARG A 134 0.79 -18.90 -7.17
C ARG A 134 -0.26 -19.43 -6.21
N ASP A 135 -0.32 -20.74 -6.00
CA ASP A 135 -1.21 -21.34 -5.00
C ASP A 135 -0.89 -20.80 -3.59
N ALA A 136 -1.95 -20.41 -2.87
CA ALA A 136 -1.86 -19.94 -1.50
C ALA A 136 -2.71 -20.77 -0.53
N LYS A 137 -3.12 -21.99 -0.91
CA LYS A 137 -4.00 -22.82 -0.09
C LYS A 137 -3.38 -23.15 1.26
N SER A 138 -2.09 -23.46 1.28
CA SER A 138 -1.33 -23.72 2.52
C SER A 138 -1.10 -22.48 3.38
N LYS A 139 -1.31 -21.28 2.82
CA LYS A 139 -1.14 -19.99 3.50
C LYS A 139 -2.48 -19.41 3.98
N TRP A 140 -3.60 -19.92 3.49
CA TRP A 140 -4.93 -19.51 3.93
C TRP A 140 -5.16 -19.89 5.40
N GLY A 141 -5.78 -19.01 6.18
CA GLY A 141 -5.94 -19.13 7.63
C GLY A 141 -4.74 -18.68 8.45
N LEU A 142 -3.57 -18.46 7.83
CA LEU A 142 -2.38 -17.99 8.56
C LEU A 142 -2.43 -16.49 8.86
N SER A 143 -1.80 -16.11 9.97
CA SER A 143 -1.52 -14.71 10.30
C SER A 143 -0.55 -14.08 9.30
N THR A 144 -0.63 -12.76 9.11
CA THR A 144 0.10 -12.04 8.06
C THR A 144 1.62 -12.14 8.18
N ASP A 145 2.15 -12.22 9.40
CA ASP A 145 3.57 -12.44 9.67
C ASP A 145 4.04 -13.81 9.19
N LYS A 146 3.26 -14.88 9.45
CA LYS A 146 3.56 -16.24 9.00
C LYS A 146 3.49 -16.35 7.48
N VAL A 147 2.53 -15.68 6.85
CA VAL A 147 2.40 -15.61 5.39
C VAL A 147 3.62 -14.94 4.77
N THR A 148 4.03 -13.79 5.30
CA THR A 148 5.23 -13.07 4.87
C THR A 148 6.47 -13.95 4.98
N THR A 149 6.69 -14.56 6.14
CA THR A 149 7.84 -15.44 6.39
C THR A 149 7.84 -16.66 5.46
N ALA A 150 6.66 -17.28 5.24
CA ALA A 150 6.53 -18.42 4.34
C ALA A 150 6.86 -18.04 2.89
N ILE A 151 6.33 -16.92 2.38
CA ILE A 151 6.61 -16.46 1.01
C ILE A 151 8.10 -16.17 0.81
N LYS A 152 8.74 -15.45 1.73
CA LYS A 152 10.18 -15.16 1.66
C LYS A 152 11.02 -16.44 1.67
N LYS A 153 10.63 -17.41 2.50
CA LYS A 153 11.28 -18.72 2.57
C LYS A 153 11.11 -19.50 1.26
N ASP A 154 9.89 -19.61 0.75
CA ASP A 154 9.59 -20.35 -0.49
C ASP A 154 10.37 -19.77 -1.68
N LYS A 155 10.53 -18.44 -1.72
CA LYS A 155 11.29 -17.73 -2.77
C LYS A 155 12.79 -17.72 -2.53
N HIS A 156 13.27 -18.14 -1.36
CA HIS A 156 14.67 -18.04 -0.94
C HIS A 156 15.22 -16.61 -1.06
N ASP A 157 14.38 -15.62 -0.81
CA ASP A 157 14.70 -14.20 -0.98
C ASP A 157 14.12 -13.37 0.19
N PRO A 158 14.97 -12.88 1.11
CA PRO A 158 14.54 -12.06 2.23
C PRO A 158 14.11 -10.63 1.83
N ASP A 159 14.48 -10.16 0.64
CA ASP A 159 14.25 -8.79 0.17
C ASP A 159 12.92 -8.64 -0.59
N VAL A 160 12.25 -9.74 -0.92
CA VAL A 160 10.86 -9.73 -1.40
C VAL A 160 9.97 -8.95 -0.43
N GLN A 161 9.16 -8.04 -0.95
CA GLN A 161 8.21 -7.27 -0.16
C GLN A 161 6.83 -7.90 -0.29
N VAL A 162 6.17 -8.12 0.84
CA VAL A 162 4.90 -8.84 0.89
C VAL A 162 3.81 -7.95 1.47
N ALA A 163 2.68 -7.85 0.79
CA ALA A 163 1.42 -7.36 1.35
C ALA A 163 0.47 -8.55 1.51
N ALA A 164 0.07 -8.87 2.74
CA ALA A 164 -0.75 -10.04 3.05
C ALA A 164 -2.01 -9.67 3.82
N ILE A 165 -3.07 -10.46 3.63
CA ILE A 165 -4.26 -10.45 4.48
C ILE A 165 -4.18 -11.55 5.53
N GLY A 166 -4.76 -11.31 6.71
CA GLY A 166 -4.96 -12.33 7.74
C GLY A 166 -6.37 -12.92 7.69
N PRO A 167 -6.75 -13.74 8.67
CA PRO A 167 -8.09 -14.33 8.76
C PRO A 167 -9.24 -13.31 8.71
N ALA A 168 -9.02 -12.08 9.17
CA ALA A 168 -10.02 -11.02 9.07
C ALA A 168 -10.34 -10.65 7.60
N GLY A 169 -9.33 -10.62 6.73
CA GLY A 169 -9.54 -10.35 5.30
C GLY A 169 -10.20 -11.54 4.61
N GLU A 170 -9.74 -12.76 4.92
CA GLU A 170 -10.32 -14.01 4.40
C GLU A 170 -11.82 -14.15 4.74
N ASN A 171 -12.20 -13.74 5.95
CA ASN A 171 -13.59 -13.74 6.43
C ASN A 171 -14.35 -12.43 6.12
N LEU A 172 -13.83 -11.59 5.23
CA LEU A 172 -14.49 -10.39 4.72
C LEU A 172 -14.93 -9.38 5.79
N VAL A 173 -14.18 -9.28 6.90
CA VAL A 173 -14.42 -8.25 7.93
C VAL A 173 -14.27 -6.88 7.27
N ARG A 174 -15.33 -6.05 7.29
CA ARG A 174 -15.40 -4.81 6.49
C ARG A 174 -14.29 -3.79 6.75
N TYR A 175 -13.60 -3.89 7.89
CA TYR A 175 -12.44 -3.07 8.25
C TYR A 175 -11.11 -3.85 8.27
N ALA A 176 -11.05 -5.01 7.63
CA ALA A 176 -9.82 -5.80 7.52
C ALA A 176 -8.72 -4.99 6.81
N SER A 177 -7.53 -5.01 7.42
CA SER A 177 -6.33 -4.37 6.89
C SER A 177 -5.58 -5.27 5.93
N VAL A 178 -4.67 -4.67 5.16
CA VAL A 178 -3.58 -5.37 4.49
C VAL A 178 -2.29 -5.03 5.21
N MET A 179 -1.54 -6.05 5.60
CA MET A 179 -0.28 -5.89 6.34
C MET A 179 0.89 -6.03 5.38
N PHE A 180 1.74 -5.02 5.36
CA PHE A 180 2.96 -4.93 4.58
C PHE A 180 4.10 -5.43 5.48
N ASN A 181 4.70 -6.54 5.05
CA ASN A 181 5.65 -7.34 5.80
C ASN A 181 5.11 -7.67 7.20
N HIS A 182 5.82 -7.29 8.26
CA HIS A 182 5.51 -7.70 9.62
C HIS A 182 4.63 -6.70 10.41
N ALA A 183 4.57 -5.42 10.03
CA ALA A 183 3.98 -4.41 10.94
C ALA A 183 3.34 -3.19 10.25
N ARG A 184 3.60 -2.92 8.98
CA ARG A 184 3.04 -1.73 8.31
C ARG A 184 1.63 -2.05 7.84
N ALA A 185 0.67 -1.18 8.11
CA ALA A 185 -0.73 -1.45 7.80
C ALA A 185 -1.29 -0.45 6.79
N ALA A 186 -1.90 -0.97 5.74
CA ALA A 186 -3.01 -0.30 5.09
C ALA A 186 -4.27 -0.61 5.92
N GLY A 187 -4.47 0.19 6.97
CA GLY A 187 -5.28 -0.19 8.13
C GLY A 187 -6.77 0.14 8.05
N ARG A 188 -7.19 0.98 7.11
CA ARG A 188 -8.59 1.43 6.99
C ARG A 188 -9.16 1.08 5.63
N THR A 189 -10.43 1.45 5.45
CA THR A 189 -11.23 1.33 4.22
C THR A 189 -11.47 -0.08 3.71
N GLY A 190 -11.05 -1.12 4.44
CA GLY A 190 -11.47 -2.51 4.20
C GLY A 190 -10.73 -3.21 3.05
N MET A 191 -9.54 -2.73 2.68
CA MET A 191 -8.76 -3.29 1.57
C MET A 191 -8.42 -4.77 1.76
N GLY A 192 -8.29 -5.24 3.00
CA GLY A 192 -8.09 -6.65 3.31
C GLY A 192 -9.30 -7.52 2.98
N ALA A 193 -10.53 -7.00 3.16
CA ALA A 193 -11.74 -7.71 2.75
C ALA A 193 -11.91 -7.73 1.24
N VAL A 194 -11.51 -6.66 0.54
CA VAL A 194 -11.52 -6.64 -0.93
C VAL A 194 -10.57 -7.72 -1.49
N LEU A 195 -9.32 -7.81 -1.01
CA LEU A 195 -8.41 -8.89 -1.41
C LEU A 195 -8.97 -10.29 -1.07
N GLY A 196 -9.54 -10.45 0.13
CA GLY A 196 -10.16 -11.70 0.56
C GLY A 196 -11.33 -12.13 -0.32
N SER A 197 -12.19 -11.19 -0.74
CA SER A 197 -13.33 -11.46 -1.62
C SER A 197 -12.91 -12.00 -2.99
N LYS A 198 -11.68 -11.66 -3.41
CA LYS A 198 -11.05 -12.08 -4.65
C LYS A 198 -10.21 -13.35 -4.52
N ASN A 199 -10.19 -13.98 -3.34
CA ASN A 199 -9.32 -15.10 -3.00
C ASN A 199 -7.81 -14.82 -3.12
N VAL A 200 -7.40 -13.55 -2.95
CA VAL A 200 -5.98 -13.16 -2.97
C VAL A 200 -5.46 -13.07 -1.54
N LYS A 201 -4.56 -14.00 -1.19
CA LYS A 201 -3.94 -14.07 0.13
C LYS A 201 -2.83 -13.04 0.32
N ALA A 202 -2.05 -12.79 -0.73
CA ALA A 202 -0.93 -11.87 -0.68
C ALA A 202 -0.53 -11.33 -2.07
N ILE A 203 0.27 -10.26 -2.05
CA ILE A 203 1.00 -9.70 -3.17
C ILE A 203 2.47 -9.71 -2.76
N ALA A 204 3.32 -10.39 -3.54
CA ALA A 204 4.75 -10.47 -3.35
C ALA A 204 5.45 -9.75 -4.51
N VAL A 205 6.38 -8.85 -4.20
CA VAL A 205 7.05 -8.02 -5.20
C VAL A 205 8.55 -8.02 -4.97
N ARG A 206 9.31 -8.25 -6.04
CA ARG A 206 10.75 -8.04 -6.12
C ARG A 206 11.10 -7.44 -7.47
N GLY A 207 11.95 -6.42 -7.46
CA GLY A 207 12.35 -5.65 -8.60
C GLY A 207 13.82 -5.24 -8.54
N HIS A 208 14.43 -5.15 -9.71
CA HIS A 208 15.87 -4.86 -9.86
C HIS A 208 16.16 -3.64 -10.72
N GLY A 209 15.13 -2.98 -11.24
CA GLY A 209 15.24 -1.72 -11.97
C GLY A 209 15.49 -0.51 -11.06
N ALA A 210 15.47 0.67 -11.67
CA ALA A 210 15.64 1.95 -11.01
C ALA A 210 14.56 2.94 -11.44
N VAL A 211 14.34 3.96 -10.61
CA VAL A 211 13.47 5.09 -10.95
C VAL A 211 14.34 6.25 -11.45
N GLU A 212 14.29 6.49 -12.75
CA GLU A 212 14.98 7.63 -13.36
C GLU A 212 14.30 8.95 -12.98
N VAL A 213 15.09 9.99 -12.75
CA VAL A 213 14.61 11.37 -12.54
C VAL A 213 15.11 12.25 -13.68
N HIS A 214 14.40 13.35 -13.96
CA HIS A 214 14.69 14.18 -15.14
C HIS A 214 16.06 14.85 -15.09
N ASP A 215 16.40 15.46 -13.95
CA ASP A 215 17.69 16.08 -13.67
C ASP A 215 18.29 15.40 -12.43
N LEU A 216 19.17 14.42 -12.66
CA LEU A 216 19.74 13.63 -11.57
C LEU A 216 20.62 14.46 -10.64
N GLU A 217 21.45 15.35 -11.17
CA GLU A 217 22.36 16.16 -10.37
C GLU A 217 21.60 17.14 -9.50
N GLY A 218 20.68 17.92 -10.09
CA GLY A 218 19.85 18.85 -9.35
C GLY A 218 18.93 18.15 -8.35
N PHE A 219 18.36 17.00 -8.71
CA PHE A 219 17.54 16.22 -7.79
C PHE A 219 18.36 15.68 -6.61
N MET A 220 19.59 15.21 -6.85
CA MET A 220 20.49 14.76 -5.79
C MET A 220 20.82 15.87 -4.80
N GLU A 221 21.18 17.06 -5.30
CA GLU A 221 21.47 18.22 -4.45
C GLU A 221 20.25 18.61 -3.62
N PHE A 222 19.09 18.70 -4.28
CA PHE A 222 17.85 19.10 -3.62
C PHE A 222 17.40 18.07 -2.57
N ALA A 223 17.47 16.78 -2.87
CA ALA A 223 17.15 15.71 -1.93
C ALA A 223 18.11 15.71 -0.73
N LYS A 224 19.41 15.94 -0.93
CA LYS A 224 20.37 16.10 0.18
C LYS A 224 19.98 17.25 1.10
N ALA A 225 19.64 18.41 0.54
CA ALA A 225 19.17 19.55 1.31
C ALA A 225 17.87 19.24 2.08
N ALA A 226 16.92 18.54 1.45
CA ALA A 226 15.68 18.11 2.09
C ALA A 226 15.93 17.13 3.25
N HIS A 227 16.80 16.12 3.07
CA HIS A 227 17.22 15.21 4.13
C HIS A 227 17.84 15.96 5.31
N MET A 228 18.69 16.96 5.03
CA MET A 228 19.29 17.78 6.09
C MET A 228 18.23 18.57 6.87
N ARG A 229 17.26 19.18 6.18
CA ARG A 229 16.14 19.87 6.85
C ARG A 229 15.36 18.95 7.77
N VAL A 230 15.06 17.72 7.34
CA VAL A 230 14.40 16.71 8.19
C VAL A 230 15.28 16.37 9.39
N ARG A 231 16.58 16.13 9.18
CA ARG A 231 17.52 15.74 10.23
C ARG A 231 17.79 16.84 11.26
N THR A 232 17.70 18.11 10.88
CA THR A 232 17.93 19.25 11.78
C THR A 232 16.63 19.79 12.40
N ASN A 233 15.47 19.39 11.89
CA ASN A 233 14.19 19.82 12.44
C ASN A 233 13.99 19.28 13.89
N PRO A 234 13.71 20.14 14.89
CA PRO A 234 13.54 19.72 16.27
C PRO A 234 12.38 18.73 16.48
N ILE A 235 11.25 18.91 15.78
CA ILE A 235 10.08 18.04 15.87
C ILE A 235 10.41 16.64 15.32
N ALA A 236 11.08 16.57 14.17
CA ALA A 236 11.50 15.30 13.59
C ALA A 236 12.47 14.53 14.50
N ARG A 237 13.41 15.24 15.16
CA ARG A 237 14.30 14.64 16.16
C ARG A 237 13.55 14.13 17.38
N GLY A 238 12.56 14.88 17.88
CA GLY A 238 11.69 14.41 18.96
C GLY A 238 10.94 13.14 18.57
N MET A 239 10.27 13.16 17.41
CA MET A 239 9.53 12.02 16.88
C MET A 239 10.41 10.80 16.61
N SER A 240 11.68 10.96 16.26
CA SER A 240 12.59 9.81 16.09
C SER A 240 12.89 9.04 17.38
N LYS A 241 12.69 9.66 18.56
CA LYS A 241 12.95 9.03 19.86
C LYS A 241 11.74 8.27 20.37
N VAL A 242 10.55 8.88 20.28
CA VAL A 242 9.32 8.38 20.91
C VAL A 242 8.26 7.92 19.91
N GLY A 243 8.50 8.12 18.62
CA GLY A 243 7.52 7.86 17.56
C GLY A 243 6.26 8.71 17.72
N THR A 244 5.15 8.20 17.19
CA THR A 244 3.84 8.85 17.34
C THR A 244 3.24 8.68 18.74
N TRP A 245 3.82 7.83 19.59
CA TRP A 245 3.33 7.59 20.95
C TRP A 245 3.48 8.82 21.85
N GLY A 246 4.42 9.73 21.56
CA GLY A 246 4.50 11.02 22.25
C GLY A 246 3.23 11.88 22.12
N LEU A 247 2.32 11.56 21.20
CA LEU A 247 1.02 12.21 21.10
C LEU A 247 0.06 11.85 22.24
N VAL A 248 0.30 10.78 23.02
CA VAL A 248 -0.57 10.42 24.14
C VAL A 248 -0.61 11.55 25.17
N ALA A 249 0.55 12.03 25.63
CA ALA A 249 0.66 13.16 26.54
C ALA A 249 -0.02 14.42 25.99
N VAL A 250 0.29 14.77 24.74
CA VAL A 250 -0.24 15.97 24.09
C VAL A 250 -1.77 15.91 23.99
N LYS A 251 -2.33 14.76 23.54
CA LYS A 251 -3.78 14.59 23.38
C LYS A 251 -4.49 14.55 24.72
N GLN A 252 -3.87 14.00 25.76
CA GLN A 252 -4.41 14.04 27.10
C GLN A 252 -4.48 15.48 27.62
N GLU A 253 -3.40 16.26 27.51
CA GLU A 253 -3.29 17.61 28.08
C GLU A 253 -4.33 18.57 27.50
N ILE A 254 -4.61 18.46 26.19
CA ILE A 254 -5.60 19.31 25.50
C ILE A 254 -7.04 18.74 25.57
N GLY A 255 -7.27 17.63 26.27
CA GLY A 255 -8.59 17.02 26.41
C GLY A 255 -9.12 16.37 25.13
N GLU A 256 -8.25 15.81 24.29
CA GLU A 256 -8.58 15.14 23.03
C GLU A 256 -8.18 13.66 23.01
N PHE A 257 -7.84 13.04 24.14
CA PHE A 257 -7.47 11.62 24.20
C PHE A 257 -8.72 10.72 24.30
N PRO A 258 -9.15 10.04 23.22
CA PRO A 258 -10.45 9.38 23.18
C PRO A 258 -10.59 8.30 24.24
N THR A 259 -11.52 8.51 25.17
CA THR A 259 -11.64 7.67 26.36
C THR A 259 -13.10 7.21 26.53
N TYR A 260 -13.28 5.91 26.77
CA TYR A 260 -14.59 5.25 26.89
C TYR A 260 -15.55 5.58 25.72
N ASN A 261 -15.14 5.26 24.49
CA ASN A 261 -15.91 5.57 23.28
C ASN A 261 -16.22 7.07 23.13
N HIS A 262 -15.20 7.92 23.30
CA HIS A 262 -15.27 9.37 23.20
C HIS A 262 -16.22 10.06 24.20
N GLN A 263 -16.60 9.42 25.30
CA GLN A 263 -17.38 10.07 26.37
C GLN A 263 -16.57 11.16 27.10
N THR A 264 -15.25 11.05 27.09
CA THR A 264 -14.34 12.08 27.59
C THR A 264 -13.02 12.05 26.81
N GLY A 265 -12.30 13.17 26.86
CA GLY A 265 -10.99 13.35 26.24
C GLY A 265 -9.80 13.24 27.22
N VAL A 266 -10.07 12.85 28.46
CA VAL A 266 -9.05 12.66 29.50
C VAL A 266 -9.17 11.28 30.14
N PHE A 267 -8.05 10.57 30.23
CA PHE A 267 -7.97 9.25 30.85
C PHE A 267 -7.13 9.28 32.13
N LYS A 268 -7.63 8.64 33.19
CA LYS A 268 -6.87 8.46 34.43
C LYS A 268 -5.83 7.35 34.24
N GLY A 269 -4.55 7.65 34.47
CA GLY A 269 -3.45 6.70 34.30
C GLY A 269 -2.90 6.63 32.87
N TRP A 270 -3.15 7.65 32.06
CA TRP A 270 -2.63 7.79 30.69
C TRP A 270 -1.10 7.74 30.63
N GLU A 271 -0.41 8.11 31.71
CA GLU A 271 1.05 8.13 31.82
C GLU A 271 1.64 6.75 31.52
N LYS A 272 0.96 5.68 31.91
CA LYS A 272 1.36 4.29 31.65
C LYS A 272 1.21 3.87 30.19
N LEU A 273 0.58 4.70 29.37
CA LEU A 273 0.33 4.50 27.94
C LEU A 273 1.16 5.44 27.07
N SER A 274 1.92 6.36 27.70
CA SER A 274 2.79 7.31 27.01
C SER A 274 4.14 6.67 26.64
N ALA A 275 4.93 7.38 25.85
CA ALA A 275 6.22 6.92 25.38
C ALA A 275 7.38 7.19 26.36
N ASP A 276 7.16 8.07 27.33
CA ASP A 276 8.11 8.55 28.33
C ASP A 276 7.93 7.89 29.71
#